data_AF-A0A7G2RXE0-F1
#
_entry.id   AF-A0A7G2RXE0-F1
#
_cell.length_a   1.000
_cell.length_b   1.000
_cell.length_c   1.000
_cell.angle_alpha   90.00
_cell.angle_beta   90.00
_cell.angle_gamma   90.00
#
_symmetry.space_group_name_H-M   'P 1'
#
loop_
_entity.id
_entity.type
_entity.pdbx_description
1 polymer ?
#
loop_
_entity_poly.entity_id
_entity_poly.type
_entity_poly.pdbx_seq_one_letter_code
_entity_poly.pdbx_strand_id
1 'polypeptide(L)' 'MPSHYGGSKTHQGGNGKLTQRQKDTMKRHSKHHTKKHMDEMTKLMKGGKTFGEAHKIAMKKVGK' A
#
# COMPACT_ATOMS: atom_id res chain seq x y z
N MET A 1 -0.31 -27.84 -8.98
CA MET A 1 -1.35 -26.78 -8.92
C MET A 1 -0.69 -25.41 -9.11
N PRO A 2 -0.47 -24.95 -10.36
CA PRO A 2 -0.04 -23.59 -10.60
C PRO A 2 -1.28 -22.70 -10.49
N SER A 3 -1.44 -22.05 -9.34
CA SER A 3 -2.43 -20.99 -9.15
C SER A 3 -2.03 -19.81 -10.01
N HIS A 4 -2.52 -19.80 -11.26
CA HIS A 4 -2.55 -18.63 -12.12
C HIS A 4 -3.57 -17.64 -11.52
N TYR A 5 -3.17 -16.95 -10.45
CA TYR A 5 -3.96 -15.82 -9.97
C TYR A 5 -3.74 -14.67 -10.96
N GLY A 6 -4.78 -14.44 -11.77
CA GLY A 6 -4.80 -13.51 -12.88
C GLY A 6 -4.20 -12.15 -12.52
N GLY A 7 -3.27 -11.72 -13.37
CA GLY A 7 -2.79 -10.35 -13.41
C GLY A 7 -3.93 -9.41 -13.76
N SER A 8 -4.64 -8.92 -12.74
CA SER A 8 -5.44 -7.71 -12.84
C SER A 8 -4.47 -6.54 -13.00
N LYS A 9 -4.18 -6.19 -14.26
CA LYS A 9 -3.57 -4.91 -14.63
C LYS A 9 -4.54 -3.80 -14.23
N THR A 10 -4.51 -3.38 -12.98
CA THR A 10 -5.03 -2.08 -12.56
C THR A 10 -3.94 -1.34 -11.79
N HIS A 11 -2.87 -0.98 -12.50
CA HIS A 11 -2.09 0.21 -12.15
C HIS A 11 -2.94 1.45 -12.47
N GLN A 12 -4.05 1.66 -11.78
CA GLN A 12 -4.76 2.94 -11.81
C GLN A 12 -4.44 3.69 -10.52
N GLY A 13 -3.49 4.61 -10.64
CA GLY A 13 -3.10 5.51 -9.55
C GLY A 13 -2.10 6.58 -9.96
N GLY A 14 -2.04 6.94 -11.25
CA GLY A 14 -1.15 7.98 -11.77
C GLY A 14 -1.58 9.41 -11.45
N ASN A 15 -2.27 9.67 -10.33
CA ASN A 15 -2.78 11.01 -9.99
C ASN A 15 -2.88 11.24 -8.47
N GLY A 16 -1.75 11.17 -7.75
CA GLY A 16 -1.50 11.79 -6.42
C GLY A 16 -2.45 11.49 -5.23
N LYS A 17 -3.57 10.77 -5.45
CA LYS A 17 -4.65 10.52 -4.50
C LYS A 17 -4.88 9.01 -4.38
N LEU A 18 -5.01 8.55 -3.13
CA LEU A 18 -5.37 7.17 -2.81
C LEU A 18 -6.81 6.89 -3.23
N THR A 19 -7.05 5.72 -3.83
CA THR A 19 -8.40 5.23 -4.10
C THR A 19 -9.12 4.92 -2.80
N GLN A 20 -10.46 4.89 -2.82
CA GLN A 20 -11.25 4.60 -1.62
C GLN A 20 -10.87 3.24 -1.01
N ARG A 21 -10.69 2.22 -1.86
CA ARG A 21 -10.23 0.89 -1.43
C ARG A 21 -8.90 0.95 -0.70
N GLN A 22 -7.94 1.72 -1.20
CA GLN A 22 -6.64 1.91 -0.55
C GLN A 22 -6.79 2.59 0.82
N LYS A 23 -7.63 3.62 0.92
CA LYS A 23 -7.91 4.29 2.20
C LYS A 23 -8.53 3.34 3.22
N ASP A 24 -9.48 2.52 2.80
CA ASP A 24 -10.14 1.54 3.68
C ASP A 24 -9.15 0.48 4.19
N THR A 25 -8.27 -0.01 3.30
CA THR A 25 -7.16 -0.90 3.70
C THR A 25 -6.24 -0.22 4.71
N MET A 26 -5.83 1.02 4.46
CA MET A 26 -4.97 1.79 5.37
C MET A 26 -5.62 2.00 6.74
N LYS A 27 -6.92 2.31 6.81
CA LYS A 27 -7.66 2.49 8.07
C LYS A 27 -7.71 1.22 8.91
N ARG A 28 -7.80 0.05 8.29
CA ARG A 28 -7.75 -1.23 9.02
C ARG A 28 -6.33 -1.56 9.46
N HIS A 29 -5.35 -1.26 8.62
CA HIS A 29 -3.95 -1.56 8.86
C HIS A 29 -3.31 -0.67 9.94
N SER A 30 -3.74 0.60 10.04
CA SER A 30 -3.23 1.55 11.04
C SER A 30 -3.39 1.08 12.49
N LYS A 31 -4.30 0.13 12.76
CA LYS A 31 -4.48 -0.44 14.11
C LYS A 31 -3.27 -1.25 14.58
N HIS A 32 -2.46 -1.76 13.66
CA HIS A 32 -1.34 -2.65 13.96
C HIS A 32 0.03 -1.99 13.75
N HIS A 33 0.04 -0.72 13.36
CA HIS A 33 1.22 -0.03 12.87
C HIS A 33 1.32 1.39 13.42
N THR A 34 2.55 1.88 13.53
CA THR A 34 2.81 3.25 13.98
C THR A 34 2.40 4.26 12.93
N LYS A 35 2.13 5.50 13.36
CA LYS A 35 1.82 6.61 12.45
C LYS A 35 2.93 6.80 11.39
N LYS A 36 4.20 6.68 11.81
CA LYS A 36 5.36 6.79 10.90
C LYS A 36 5.32 5.73 9.79
N HIS A 37 4.98 4.49 10.14
CA HIS A 37 4.80 3.42 9.17
C HIS A 37 3.67 3.76 8.17
N MET A 38 2.52 4.22 8.67
CA MET A 38 1.36 4.59 7.85
C MET A 38 1.62 5.78 6.93
N ASP A 39 2.39 6.77 7.39
CA ASP A 39 2.77 7.95 6.61
C ASP A 39 3.69 7.55 5.43
N GLU A 40 4.68 6.69 5.67
CA GLU A 40 5.58 6.20 4.61
C GLU A 40 4.82 5.35 3.59
N MET A 41 3.93 4.46 4.05
CA MET A 41 3.06 3.70 3.17
C MET A 41 2.20 4.61 2.29
N THR A 42 1.59 5.64 2.88
CA THR A 42 0.77 6.61 2.15
C THR A 42 1.59 7.33 1.07
N LYS A 43 2.82 7.74 1.40
CA LYS A 43 3.72 8.40 0.45
C LYS A 43 4.07 7.50 -0.74
N LEU A 44 4.42 6.24 -0.47
CA LEU A 44 4.78 5.27 -1.51
C LEU A 44 3.58 4.94 -2.41
N MET A 45 2.40 4.79 -1.82
CA MET A 45 1.18 4.51 -2.56
C MET A 45 0.72 5.70 -3.41
N LYS A 46 0.90 6.94 -2.93
CA LYS A 46 0.73 8.16 -3.74
C LYS A 46 1.72 8.22 -4.91
N GLY A 47 2.92 7.67 -4.74
CA GLY A 47 3.93 7.51 -5.78
C GLY A 47 3.65 6.34 -6.74
N GLY A 48 2.47 5.72 -6.69
CA GLY A 48 2.07 4.65 -7.60
C GLY A 48 2.48 3.24 -7.18
N LYS A 49 3.07 3.06 -5.98
CA LYS A 49 3.35 1.72 -5.45
C LYS A 49 2.08 1.04 -4.99
N THR A 50 2.04 -0.28 -5.15
CA THR A 50 0.96 -1.10 -4.58
C THR A 50 1.08 -1.18 -3.06
N PHE A 51 -0.01 -1.56 -2.38
CA PHE A 51 -0.02 -1.73 -0.92
C PHE A 51 1.09 -2.68 -0.44
N GLY A 52 1.28 -3.82 -1.13
CA GLY A 52 2.30 -4.81 -0.75
C GLY A 52 3.73 -4.31 -0.94
N GLU A 53 4.01 -3.58 -2.01
CA GLU A 53 5.32 -2.96 -2.23
C GLU A 53 5.58 -1.86 -1.20
N ALA A 54 4.59 -0.98 -0.97
CA ALA A 54 4.68 0.07 0.03
C ALA A 54 4.92 -0.49 1.43
N HIS A 55 4.20 -1.55 1.80
CA HIS A 55 4.36 -2.23 3.09
C HIS A 55 5.76 -2.83 3.25
N LYS A 56 6.28 -3.54 2.24
CA LYS A 56 7.65 -4.11 2.28
C LYS A 56 8.72 -3.03 2.44
N ILE A 57 8.58 -1.90 1.74
CA ILE A 57 9.52 -0.78 1.83
C ILE A 57 9.41 -0.09 3.19
N ALA A 58 8.18 0.20 3.65
CA ALA A 58 7.94 0.84 4.94
C ALA A 58 8.45 -0.02 6.11
N MET A 59 8.26 -1.34 6.06
CA MET A 59 8.82 -2.26 7.04
C MET A 59 10.35 -2.18 7.13
N LYS A 60 11.05 -2.16 5.98
CA LYS A 60 12.51 -2.04 5.94
C LYS A 60 13.01 -0.69 6.45
N LYS A 61 12.26 0.38 6.19
CA LYS A 61 12.71 1.76 6.42
C LYS A 61 12.32 2.30 7.80
N VAL A 62 11.16 1.87 8.31
CA VAL A 62 10.54 2.44 9.51
C VAL A 62 10.21 1.38 10.56
N GLY A 63 10.15 0.10 10.19
CA GLY A 63 9.67 -0.96 11.08
C GLY A 63 8.15 -0.96 11.21
N LYS A 64 7.64 -1.50 12.33
CA LYS A 64 6.20 -1.68 12.55
C LYS A 64 5.52 -0.41 13.06
#